data_AF-A0A7U9RS75-F1
#
_entry.id   AF-A0A7U9RS75-F1
#
_cell.length_a   1.000
_cell.length_b   1.000
_cell.length_c   1.000
_cell.angle_alpha   90.00
_cell.angle_beta   90.00
_cell.angle_gamma   90.00
#
_symmetry.space_group_name_H-M   'P 1'
#
loop_
_entity.id
_entity.type
_entity.pdbx_description
1 polymer ?
#
loop_
_entity_poly.entity_id
_entity_poly.type
_entity_poly.pdbx_seq_one_letter_code
_entity_poly.pdbx_strand_id
1 'polypeptide(L)'
;MIIYDETHQKIIENGVNRIKEVFCSENIYLIKQILFCLDFYLDPYYEHRLSYENEIYDLLQELVVNSAEDEVIDACLQLIEDYCCVPLTIIEQKFMKIKDSKKPYAKHILDML
;
A
#
# COMPACT_ATOMS: atom_id res chain seq x y z
N MET A 1 -12.83 -8.91 10.95
CA MET A 1 -13.33 -7.79 10.12
C MET A 1 -12.44 -6.60 10.39
N ILE A 2 -11.91 -5.95 9.35
CA ILE A 2 -11.12 -4.72 9.50
C ILE A 2 -12.07 -3.54 9.38
N ILE A 3 -11.90 -2.55 10.24
CA ILE A 3 -12.73 -1.36 10.30
C ILE A 3 -11.79 -0.17 10.46
N TYR A 4 -12.02 0.91 9.74
CA TYR A 4 -11.39 2.19 9.98
C TYR A 4 -12.44 3.24 10.33
N ASP A 5 -12.00 4.36 10.89
CA ASP A 5 -12.83 5.48 11.33
C ASP A 5 -12.12 6.80 11.04
N GLU A 6 -12.69 7.91 11.53
CA GLU A 6 -12.14 9.26 11.38
C GLU A 6 -10.68 9.40 11.89
N THR A 7 -10.24 8.57 12.84
CA THR A 7 -8.85 8.61 13.34
C THR A 7 -7.88 8.14 12.27
N HIS A 8 -8.28 7.14 11.49
CA HIS A 8 -7.48 6.59 10.40
C HIS A 8 -7.48 7.54 9.20
N GLN A 9 -8.62 8.16 8.89
CA GLN A 9 -8.73 9.22 7.90
C GLN A 9 -7.80 10.39 8.22
N LYS A 10 -7.76 10.83 9.49
CA LYS A 10 -6.82 11.87 9.94
C LYS A 10 -5.36 11.46 9.75
N ILE A 11 -5.01 10.18 9.87
CA ILE A 11 -3.64 9.73 9.58
C ILE A 11 -3.32 9.92 8.10
N ILE A 12 -4.25 9.56 7.21
CA ILE A 12 -4.09 9.78 5.77
C ILE A 12 -3.94 11.28 5.51
N GLU A 13 -4.91 12.09 5.93
CA GLU A 13 -5.00 13.54 5.66
C GLU A 13 -3.84 14.36 6.24
N ASN A 14 -3.20 13.90 7.31
CA ASN A 14 -2.02 14.54 7.88
C ASN A 14 -0.73 14.28 7.06
N GLY A 15 -0.82 13.54 5.96
CA GLY A 15 0.22 13.42 4.95
C GLY A 15 1.05 12.14 5.05
N VAL A 16 1.83 11.91 3.99
CA VAL A 16 2.61 10.68 3.78
C VAL A 16 3.54 10.31 4.95
N ASN A 17 4.09 11.28 5.67
CA ASN A 17 4.96 11.01 6.81
C ASN A 17 4.23 10.26 7.94
N ARG A 18 2.96 10.57 8.20
CA ARG A 18 2.16 9.84 9.21
C ARG A 18 1.82 8.43 8.77
N ILE A 19 1.53 8.23 7.49
CA ILE A 19 1.33 6.90 6.92
C ILE A 19 2.61 6.07 7.07
N LYS A 20 3.77 6.65 6.72
CA LYS A 20 5.07 6.00 6.86
C LYS A 20 5.37 5.58 8.30
N GLU A 21 5.10 6.45 9.28
CA GLU A 21 5.26 6.11 10.71
C GLU A 21 4.45 4.88 11.10
N VAL A 22 3.21 4.76 10.62
CA VAL A 22 2.39 3.56 10.86
C VAL A 22 2.98 2.33 10.17
N PHE A 23 3.42 2.45 8.92
CA PHE A 23 3.99 1.34 8.16
C PHE A 23 5.32 0.84 8.73
N CYS A 24 6.06 1.69 9.45
CA CYS A 24 7.26 1.30 10.19
C CYS A 24 6.97 0.74 11.59
N SER A 25 5.72 0.71 12.04
CA SER A 25 5.35 0.17 13.34
C SER A 25 5.20 -1.35 13.32
N GLU A 26 5.26 -1.99 14.48
CA GLU A 26 4.97 -3.43 14.63
C GLU A 26 3.46 -3.72 14.70
N ASN A 27 2.60 -2.69 14.58
CA ASN A 27 1.15 -2.86 14.70
C ASN A 27 0.52 -3.26 13.35
N ILE A 28 0.59 -4.55 13.04
CA ILE A 28 0.02 -5.13 11.81
C ILE A 28 -1.46 -4.80 11.66
N TYR A 29 -2.23 -4.80 12.75
CA TYR A 29 -3.66 -4.48 12.68
C TYR A 29 -3.89 -3.05 12.21
N LEU A 30 -3.14 -2.09 12.78
CA LEU A 30 -3.22 -0.68 12.37
C LEU A 30 -2.75 -0.48 10.93
N ILE A 31 -1.68 -1.15 10.50
CA ILE A 31 -1.23 -1.12 9.10
C ILE A 31 -2.38 -1.53 8.18
N LYS A 32 -3.05 -2.64 8.48
CA LYS A 32 -4.17 -3.11 7.67
C LYS A 32 -5.38 -2.17 7.71
N GLN A 33 -5.65 -1.51 8.82
CA GLN A 33 -6.69 -0.47 8.88
C GLN A 33 -6.34 0.75 8.01
N ILE A 34 -5.07 1.15 7.97
CA ILE A 34 -4.60 2.22 7.09
C ILE A 34 -4.66 1.81 5.62
N LEU A 35 -4.26 0.58 5.27
CA LEU A 35 -4.40 0.06 3.91
C LEU A 35 -5.88 0.02 3.48
N PHE A 36 -6.76 -0.44 4.37
CA PHE A 36 -8.20 -0.45 4.08
C PHE A 36 -8.79 0.96 3.97
N CYS A 37 -8.26 1.93 4.73
CA CYS A 37 -8.65 3.32 4.61
C CYS A 37 -8.13 3.96 3.31
N LEU A 38 -6.92 3.58 2.85
CA LEU A 38 -6.35 4.07 1.60
C LEU A 38 -7.17 3.67 0.38
N ASP A 39 -7.80 2.49 0.37
CA ASP A 39 -8.72 2.06 -0.69
C ASP A 39 -9.78 3.14 -0.98
N PHE A 40 -10.42 3.66 0.08
CA PHE A 40 -11.41 4.74 -0.02
C PHE A 40 -10.84 6.06 -0.58
N TYR A 41 -9.58 6.39 -0.32
CA TYR A 41 -8.97 7.63 -0.82
C TYR A 41 -8.39 7.50 -2.23
N LEU A 42 -7.98 6.30 -2.63
CA LEU A 42 -7.38 6.02 -3.94
C LEU A 42 -8.45 5.66 -4.98
N ASP A 43 -9.58 5.12 -4.56
CA ASP A 43 -10.68 4.77 -5.45
C ASP A 43 -11.27 6.03 -6.11
N PRO A 44 -11.18 6.15 -7.45
CA PRO A 44 -11.70 7.30 -8.20
C PRO A 44 -13.20 7.55 -7.99
N TYR A 45 -13.97 6.53 -7.58
CA TYR A 45 -15.40 6.65 -7.29
C TYR A 45 -15.71 7.70 -6.22
N TYR A 46 -14.83 7.88 -5.23
CA TYR A 46 -15.03 8.82 -4.13
C TYR A 46 -14.45 10.22 -4.41
N GLU A 47 -13.77 10.41 -5.54
CA GLU A 47 -13.24 11.69 -6.01
C GLU A 47 -12.28 12.40 -5.03
N HIS A 48 -11.65 11.65 -4.12
CA HIS A 48 -10.60 12.18 -3.26
C HIS A 48 -9.34 12.50 -4.08
N ARG A 49 -8.57 13.48 -3.61
CA ARG A 49 -7.29 13.85 -4.22
C ARG A 49 -6.25 14.08 -3.13
N LEU A 50 -5.25 13.22 -3.10
CA LEU A 50 -4.09 13.37 -2.22
C LEU A 50 -2.94 13.98 -3.02
N SER A 51 -2.34 15.06 -2.54
CA SER A 51 -1.22 15.72 -3.24
C SER A 51 0.07 14.90 -3.25
N TYR A 52 0.11 13.79 -2.51
CA TYR A 52 1.25 12.90 -2.29
C TYR A 52 0.94 11.44 -2.67
N GLU A 53 0.05 11.24 -3.65
CA GLU A 53 -0.40 9.91 -4.09
C GLU A 53 0.75 9.05 -4.62
N ASN A 54 1.69 9.65 -5.36
CA ASN A 54 2.88 8.97 -5.84
C ASN A 54 3.73 8.42 -4.68
N GLU A 55 3.89 9.21 -3.62
CA GLU A 55 4.61 8.79 -2.43
C GLU A 55 3.88 7.69 -1.64
N ILE A 56 2.55 7.61 -1.74
CA ILE A 56 1.79 6.46 -1.21
C ILE A 56 2.17 5.20 -1.99
N TYR A 57 2.21 5.24 -3.33
CA TYR A 57 2.60 4.06 -4.12
C TYR A 57 4.04 3.61 -3.82
N ASP A 58 4.97 4.53 -3.59
CA ASP A 58 6.33 4.18 -3.14
C ASP A 58 6.31 3.47 -1.78
N LEU A 59 5.49 3.94 -0.83
CA LEU A 59 5.34 3.28 0.47
C LEU A 59 4.70 1.89 0.36
N LEU A 60 3.71 1.72 -0.51
CA LEU A 60 3.09 0.41 -0.76
C LEU A 60 4.11 -0.57 -1.35
N GLN A 61 4.93 -0.13 -2.30
CA GLN A 61 6.00 -0.95 -2.86
C GLN A 61 7.04 -1.35 -1.80
N GLU A 62 7.44 -0.44 -0.91
CA GLU A 62 8.35 -0.79 0.20
C GLU A 62 7.71 -1.79 1.17
N LEU A 63 6.41 -1.69 1.46
CA LEU A 63 5.70 -2.69 2.28
C LEU A 63 5.69 -4.07 1.63
N VAL A 64 5.43 -4.16 0.32
CA VAL A 64 5.47 -5.42 -0.44
C VAL A 64 6.84 -6.10 -0.32
N VAL A 65 7.91 -5.30 -0.35
CA VAL A 65 9.29 -5.81 -0.30
C VAL A 65 9.71 -6.22 1.11
N ASN A 66 9.27 -5.50 2.14
CA ASN A 66 9.83 -5.62 3.50
C ASN A 66 8.91 -6.33 4.51
N SER A 67 7.60 -6.46 4.24
CA SER A 67 6.67 -7.10 5.17
C SER A 67 6.86 -8.62 5.23
N ALA A 68 6.70 -9.20 6.41
CA ALA A 68 6.62 -10.66 6.60
C ALA A 68 5.18 -11.19 6.47
N GLU A 69 4.19 -10.28 6.62
CA GLU A 69 2.77 -10.61 6.74
C GLU A 69 2.11 -10.70 5.37
N ASP A 70 1.66 -11.90 5.01
CA ASP A 70 1.04 -12.16 3.70
C ASP A 70 -0.15 -11.25 3.42
N GLU A 71 -1.00 -11.04 4.44
CA GLU A 71 -2.20 -10.23 4.32
C GLU A 71 -1.90 -8.73 4.11
N VAL A 72 -0.74 -8.25 4.59
CA VAL A 72 -0.29 -6.87 4.34
C VAL A 72 0.24 -6.76 2.92
N ILE A 73 1.04 -7.74 2.46
CA ILE A 73 1.56 -7.76 1.09
C ILE A 73 0.40 -7.82 0.09
N ASP A 74 -0.57 -8.70 0.30
CA ASP A 74 -1.73 -8.85 -0.59
C ASP A 74 -2.54 -7.56 -0.69
N ALA A 75 -2.80 -6.90 0.45
CA ALA A 75 -3.51 -5.63 0.47
C ALA A 75 -2.74 -4.51 -0.28
N CYS A 76 -1.41 -4.47 -0.15
CA CYS A 76 -0.61 -3.50 -0.90
C CYS A 76 -0.62 -3.79 -2.40
N LEU A 77 -0.46 -5.06 -2.80
CA LEU A 77 -0.50 -5.46 -4.20
C LEU A 77 -1.86 -5.17 -4.84
N GLN A 78 -2.95 -5.43 -4.12
CA GLN A 78 -4.30 -5.09 -4.57
C GLN A 78 -4.46 -3.57 -4.80
N LEU A 79 -4.09 -2.72 -3.84
CA LEU A 79 -4.16 -1.26 -4.02
C LEU A 79 -3.30 -0.78 -5.20
N ILE A 80 -2.16 -1.43 -5.44
CA ILE A 80 -1.29 -1.12 -6.58
C ILE A 80 -1.97 -1.54 -7.89
N GLU A 81 -2.51 -2.75 -7.95
CA GLU A 81 -3.21 -3.25 -9.14
C GLU A 81 -4.43 -2.40 -9.50
N ASP A 82 -5.22 -2.03 -8.50
CA ASP A 82 -6.49 -1.32 -8.69
C ASP A 82 -6.27 0.14 -9.11
N TYR A 83 -5.24 0.81 -8.58
CA TYR A 83 -5.14 2.28 -8.66
C TYR A 83 -3.79 2.84 -9.15
N CYS A 84 -2.69 2.07 -9.10
CA CYS A 84 -1.37 2.65 -9.37
C CYS A 84 -1.23 3.13 -10.81
N CYS A 85 -0.76 4.37 -10.96
CA CYS A 85 -0.48 4.99 -12.26
C CYS A 85 1.01 5.35 -12.45
N VAL A 86 1.88 4.87 -11.56
CA VAL A 86 3.33 5.15 -11.58
C VAL A 86 4.16 3.87 -11.76
N PRO A 87 5.39 3.96 -12.29
CA PRO A 87 6.27 2.80 -12.45
C PRO A 87 6.59 2.10 -11.12
N LEU A 88 6.54 0.77 -11.10
CA LEU A 88 6.80 -0.06 -9.93
C LEU A 88 8.30 -0.31 -9.67
N THR A 89 9.09 0.76 -9.73
CA THR A 89 10.56 0.72 -9.72
C THR A 89 11.13 -0.03 -8.51
N ILE A 90 10.51 0.10 -7.33
CA ILE A 90 11.01 -0.52 -6.09
C ILE A 90 10.76 -2.04 -6.12
N ILE A 91 9.56 -2.46 -6.54
CA ILE A 91 9.21 -3.88 -6.70
C ILE A 91 10.11 -4.51 -7.77
N GLU A 92 10.34 -3.86 -8.91
CA GLU A 92 11.23 -4.35 -9.98
C GLU A 92 12.65 -4.57 -9.47
N GLN A 93 13.26 -3.53 -8.87
CA GLN A 93 14.65 -3.57 -8.42
C GLN A 93 14.86 -4.54 -7.25
N LYS A 94 13.86 -4.71 -6.39
CA LYS A 94 13.94 -5.51 -5.17
C LYS A 94 13.11 -6.80 -5.25
N PHE A 95 12.71 -7.23 -6.45
CA PHE A 95 11.81 -8.38 -6.66
C PHE A 95 12.27 -9.64 -5.92
N MET A 96 13.58 -9.89 -5.88
CA MET A 96 14.14 -11.07 -5.21
C MET A 96 13.94 -11.08 -3.69
N LYS A 97 13.73 -9.91 -3.07
CA LYS A 97 13.47 -9.76 -1.62
C LYS A 97 12.01 -9.98 -1.25
N ILE A 98 11.09 -9.86 -2.20
CA ILE A 98 9.67 -10.14 -1.98
C ILE A 98 9.53 -11.58 -1.51
N LYS A 99 8.61 -11.82 -0.58
CA LYS A 99 8.33 -13.15 -0.06
C LYS A 99 7.98 -14.11 -1.20
N ASP A 100 8.57 -15.30 -1.22
CA ASP A 100 8.46 -16.24 -2.35
C ASP A 100 7.00 -16.61 -2.68
N SER A 101 6.14 -16.73 -1.67
CA SER A 101 4.69 -16.97 -1.85
C SER A 101 3.97 -15.85 -2.58
N LYS A 102 4.52 -14.63 -2.60
CA LYS A 102 3.91 -13.42 -3.16
C LYS A 102 4.54 -12.97 -4.48
N LYS A 103 5.72 -13.51 -4.83
CA LYS A 103 6.37 -13.26 -6.13
C LYS A 103 5.45 -13.51 -7.35
N PRO A 104 4.60 -14.55 -7.40
CA PRO A 104 3.69 -14.74 -8.54
C PRO A 104 2.73 -13.57 -8.73
N TYR A 105 2.18 -13.03 -7.64
CA TYR A 105 1.25 -11.91 -7.68
C TYR A 105 1.96 -10.61 -8.04
N ALA A 106 3.09 -10.32 -7.38
CA ALA A 106 3.91 -9.16 -7.73
C ALA A 106 4.36 -9.18 -9.19
N LYS A 107 4.72 -10.35 -9.72
CA LYS A 107 5.08 -10.51 -11.14
C LYS A 107 3.90 -10.27 -12.07
N HIS A 108 2.71 -10.78 -11.73
CA HIS A 108 1.51 -10.53 -12.52
C HIS A 108 1.26 -9.04 -12.71
N ILE A 109 1.36 -8.26 -11.63
CA ILE A 109 1.17 -6.81 -11.68
C ILE A 109 2.27 -6.13 -12.52
N LEU A 110 3.54 -6.52 -12.36
CA LEU A 110 4.64 -6.00 -13.19
C LEU A 110 4.44 -6.27 -14.70
N ASP A 111 3.84 -7.40 -15.06
CA ASP A 111 3.60 -7.76 -16.46
C ASP A 111 2.38 -7.02 -17.07
N MET A 112 1.54 -6.36 -16.24
CA MET A 112 0.34 -5.64 -16.68
C MET A 112 0.54 -4.13 -16.92
N LEU A 113 1.48 -3.51 -16.20
CA LEU A 113 1.79 -2.07 -16.26
C LEU A 113 2.92 -1.79 -17.27
#